data_AF-A0A7W1CBK8-F1
#
_entry.id   AF-A0A7W1CBK8-F1
#
_cell.length_a   1.000
_cell.length_b   1.000
_cell.length_c   1.000
_cell.angle_alpha   90.00
_cell.angle_beta   90.00
_cell.angle_gamma   90.00
#
_symmetry.space_group_name_H-M   'P 1'
#
loop_
_entity.id
_entity.type
_entity.pdbx_description
1 polymer ?
#
loop_
_entity_poly.entity_id
_entity_poly.type
_entity_poly.pdbx_seq_one_letter_code
_entity_poly.pdbx_strand_id
1 'polypeptide(L)'
;MKKGDKQAAGAFKRAARLALQSVAHWQKPSGELWIVKNRFDSELRYGYDSYSFHSQYNLLTAAKLVNAFLHADDQIRELPCPAETGGFVFALQPAFHKVFANAGGMYLEIETRADASYNPTGLLRVHHPQVNPQLTVSDGITLKPAYKTQKLPTRALAIGPAWRDRNGDWHSLAEHDRKVLRDADVKVLGENTDRVEFEVKYNGEFRGGAMSVRQKFTVTPKQIEVTDVIEGDVEAIRSYLPLFLSDGQNETTIEVTGNQASATDKNGDAQTYKVLGANVKLERLGISEPFRNGALDAAYAETRGKSITYLIQPRSAARSNNRLKSKIIAAKLKKE
;
A
#
# COMPACT_ATOMS: atom_id res chain seq x y z
N MET A 1 17.91 -1.40 -27.53
CA MET A 1 17.08 -0.37 -28.20
C MET A 1 17.14 -0.51 -29.73
N LYS A 2 16.51 -1.53 -30.34
CA LYS A 2 16.63 -1.82 -31.79
C LYS A 2 15.45 -1.37 -32.67
N LYS A 3 14.42 -0.73 -32.10
CA LYS A 3 13.21 -0.30 -32.85
C LYS A 3 13.01 1.22 -32.98
N GLY A 4 13.93 2.05 -32.45
CA GLY A 4 13.85 3.51 -32.61
C GLY A 4 12.68 4.21 -31.89
N ASP A 5 11.97 3.53 -30.98
CA ASP A 5 10.87 4.12 -30.21
C ASP A 5 11.40 5.10 -29.15
N LYS A 6 11.49 6.37 -29.53
CA LYS A 6 11.98 7.46 -28.69
C LYS A 6 11.04 7.75 -27.51
N GLN A 7 9.74 7.50 -27.66
CA GLN A 7 8.76 7.78 -26.60
C GLN A 7 8.92 6.78 -25.46
N ALA A 8 8.90 5.48 -25.77
CA ALA A 8 9.12 4.44 -24.79
C ALA A 8 10.50 4.58 -24.13
N ALA A 9 11.55 4.87 -24.91
CA ALA A 9 12.89 5.08 -24.39
C ALA A 9 12.96 6.23 -23.37
N GLY A 10 12.31 7.36 -23.65
CA GLY A 10 12.24 8.49 -22.73
C GLY A 10 11.48 8.17 -21.44
N ALA A 11 10.37 7.43 -21.54
CA ALA A 11 9.59 6.98 -20.38
C ALA A 11 10.37 5.98 -19.52
N PHE A 12 11.10 5.04 -20.13
CA PHE A 12 11.97 4.10 -19.40
C PHE A 12 13.13 4.80 -18.72
N LYS A 13 13.75 5.80 -19.36
CA LYS A 13 14.80 6.62 -18.73
C LYS A 13 14.27 7.34 -17.49
N ARG A 14 13.08 7.93 -17.58
CA ARG A 14 12.41 8.57 -16.44
C ARG A 14 12.12 7.58 -15.33
N ALA A 15 11.56 6.41 -15.66
CA ALA A 15 11.29 5.35 -14.69
C ALA A 15 12.58 4.86 -14.00
N ALA A 16 13.68 4.71 -14.73
CA ALA A 16 14.97 4.34 -14.18
C ALA A 16 15.52 5.40 -13.21
N ARG A 17 15.38 6.70 -13.53
CA ARG A 17 15.75 7.80 -12.64
C ARG A 17 14.95 7.75 -11.32
N LEU A 18 13.64 7.54 -11.40
CA LEU A 18 12.78 7.42 -10.23
C LEU A 18 13.13 6.19 -9.39
N ALA A 19 13.43 5.05 -10.03
CA ALA A 19 13.88 3.85 -9.34
C ALA A 19 15.19 4.09 -8.58
N LEU A 20 16.17 4.77 -9.20
CA LEU A 20 17.42 5.15 -8.55
C LEU A 20 17.19 6.07 -7.34
N GLN A 21 16.33 7.08 -7.48
CA GLN A 21 15.94 7.97 -6.37
C GLN A 21 15.26 7.18 -5.24
N SER A 22 14.41 6.21 -5.57
CA SER A 22 13.78 5.34 -4.57
C SER A 22 14.80 4.46 -3.86
N VAL A 23 15.84 3.96 -4.54
CA VAL A 23 16.90 3.16 -3.92
C VAL A 23 17.75 4.00 -2.98
N ALA A 24 18.04 5.26 -3.33
CA ALA A 24 18.83 6.17 -2.49
C ALA A 24 18.22 6.39 -1.09
N HIS A 25 16.89 6.30 -0.95
CA HIS A 25 16.22 6.36 0.36
C HIS A 25 16.62 5.22 1.31
N TRP A 26 17.09 4.10 0.74
CA TRP A 26 17.46 2.88 1.44
C TRP A 26 18.98 2.71 1.55
N GLN A 27 19.75 3.77 1.34
CA GLN A 27 21.19 3.77 1.57
C GLN A 27 21.51 4.11 3.03
N LYS A 28 22.33 3.28 3.67
CA LYS A 28 22.90 3.50 5.00
C LYS A 28 24.01 4.56 4.94
N PRO A 29 24.36 5.19 6.07
CA PRO A 29 25.49 6.13 6.12
C PRO A 29 26.83 5.54 5.67
N SER A 30 27.05 4.23 5.84
CA SER A 30 28.23 3.50 5.37
C SER A 30 28.27 3.28 3.85
N GLY A 31 27.20 3.63 3.12
CA GLY A 31 27.09 3.49 1.67
C GLY A 31 26.44 2.20 1.19
N GLU A 32 26.36 1.17 2.05
CA GLU A 32 25.58 -0.05 1.79
C GLU A 32 24.07 0.24 1.86
N LEU A 33 23.25 -0.70 1.38
CA LEU A 33 21.80 -0.60 1.32
C LEU A 33 21.14 -1.46 2.40
N TRP A 34 20.02 -0.99 2.94
CA TRP A 34 19.03 -1.90 3.52
C TRP A 34 18.37 -2.69 2.38
N ILE A 35 18.49 -4.03 2.41
CA ILE A 35 18.01 -4.89 1.32
C ILE A 35 16.52 -5.24 1.40
N VAL A 36 15.88 -4.83 2.50
CA VAL A 36 14.43 -4.83 2.71
C VAL A 36 14.05 -3.44 3.20
N LYS A 37 12.77 -3.06 3.09
CA LYS A 37 12.34 -1.68 3.33
C LYS A 37 12.12 -1.38 4.81
N ASN A 38 13.07 -1.79 5.67
CA ASN A 38 13.13 -1.49 7.09
C ASN A 38 14.54 -0.99 7.45
N ARG A 39 14.73 -0.55 8.70
CA ARG A 39 15.99 0.04 9.19
C ARG A 39 16.63 -0.75 10.33
N PHE A 40 16.24 -2.01 10.51
CA PHE A 40 16.91 -2.90 11.46
C PHE A 40 18.35 -3.18 11.04
N ASP A 41 19.18 -3.54 12.01
CA ASP A 41 20.51 -4.05 11.75
C ASP A 41 20.44 -5.30 10.85
N SER A 42 21.29 -5.34 9.83
CA SER A 42 21.42 -6.48 8.92
C SER A 42 21.81 -7.78 9.62
N GLU A 43 22.54 -7.73 10.74
CA GLU A 43 22.89 -8.90 11.53
C GLU A 43 21.65 -9.58 12.13
N LEU A 44 20.61 -8.80 12.46
CA LEU A 44 19.34 -9.35 12.94
C LEU A 44 18.61 -10.12 11.84
N ARG A 45 18.91 -9.84 10.56
CA ARG A 45 18.24 -10.39 9.37
C ARG A 45 16.72 -10.20 9.42
N TYR A 46 16.25 -9.11 10.02
CA TYR A 46 14.82 -8.84 10.16
C TYR A 46 14.19 -8.58 8.77
N GLY A 47 13.10 -9.28 8.47
CA GLY A 47 12.42 -9.24 7.18
C GLY A 47 13.10 -10.06 6.07
N TYR A 48 14.21 -10.73 6.37
CA TYR A 48 14.96 -11.49 5.36
C TYR A 48 14.33 -12.87 5.20
N ASP A 49 14.23 -13.32 3.95
CA ASP A 49 13.96 -14.73 3.67
C ASP A 49 15.19 -15.58 4.07
N SER A 50 14.98 -16.89 4.26
CA SER A 50 16.04 -17.82 4.70
C SER A 50 17.31 -17.78 3.83
N TYR A 51 17.13 -17.58 2.52
CA TYR A 51 18.19 -17.50 1.51
C TYR A 51 18.76 -16.08 1.34
N SER A 52 18.23 -15.07 2.04
CA SER A 52 18.66 -13.69 1.89
C SER A 52 19.83 -13.34 2.78
N PHE A 53 20.87 -12.78 2.16
CA PHE A 53 22.08 -12.28 2.83
C PHE A 53 22.38 -10.85 2.41
N HIS A 54 22.79 -10.04 3.39
CA HIS A 54 23.00 -8.61 3.23
C HIS A 54 23.99 -8.28 2.09
N SER A 55 25.15 -8.94 2.07
CA SER A 55 26.21 -8.71 1.07
C SER A 55 25.77 -9.10 -0.35
N GLN A 56 25.10 -10.24 -0.52
CA GLN A 56 24.67 -10.73 -1.84
C GLN A 56 23.72 -9.74 -2.53
N TYR A 57 22.68 -9.29 -1.83
CA TYR A 57 21.71 -8.36 -2.40
C TYR A 57 22.26 -6.93 -2.56
N ASN A 58 23.19 -6.51 -1.70
CA ASN A 58 23.93 -5.27 -1.88
C ASN A 58 24.79 -5.30 -3.16
N LEU A 59 25.64 -6.31 -3.31
CA LEU A 59 26.53 -6.46 -4.47
C LEU A 59 25.74 -6.64 -5.76
N LEU A 60 24.64 -7.40 -5.72
CA LEU A 60 23.74 -7.54 -6.87
C LEU A 60 23.16 -6.18 -7.27
N THR A 61 22.63 -5.41 -6.32
CA THR A 61 22.04 -4.09 -6.61
C THR A 61 23.10 -3.14 -7.15
N ALA A 62 24.27 -3.08 -6.53
CA ALA A 62 25.40 -2.27 -7.01
C ALA A 62 25.79 -2.65 -8.45
N ALA A 63 25.92 -3.94 -8.75
CA ALA A 63 26.23 -4.42 -10.10
C ALA A 63 25.14 -4.04 -11.12
N LYS A 64 23.86 -4.09 -10.74
CA LYS A 64 22.77 -3.64 -11.63
C LYS A 64 22.81 -2.13 -11.87
N LEU A 65 23.10 -1.32 -10.84
CA LEU A 65 23.22 0.12 -10.96
C LEU A 65 24.42 0.54 -11.83
N VAL A 66 25.57 -0.11 -11.66
CA VAL A 66 26.76 0.12 -12.49
C VAL A 66 26.48 -0.23 -13.95
N ASN A 67 25.85 -1.39 -14.22
CA ASN A 67 25.47 -1.75 -15.58
C ASN A 67 24.48 -0.75 -16.19
N ALA A 68 23.48 -0.30 -15.41
CA ALA A 68 22.54 0.72 -15.88
C ALA A 68 23.25 2.04 -16.21
N PHE A 69 24.24 2.44 -15.41
CA PHE A 69 25.05 3.63 -15.66
C PHE A 69 25.92 3.49 -16.92
N LEU A 70 26.65 2.38 -17.08
CA LEU A 70 27.52 2.12 -18.23
C LEU A 70 26.76 2.04 -19.56
N HIS A 71 25.49 1.66 -19.52
CA HIS A 71 24.62 1.55 -20.69
C HIS A 71 23.59 2.68 -20.81
N ALA A 72 23.68 3.70 -19.96
CA ALA A 72 22.83 4.87 -20.06
C ALA A 72 23.18 5.68 -21.32
N ASP A 73 22.16 6.17 -22.01
CA ASP A 73 22.31 7.08 -23.14
C ASP A 73 21.76 8.46 -22.76
N ASP A 74 22.66 9.42 -22.63
CA ASP A 74 22.32 10.79 -22.24
C ASP A 74 21.63 11.60 -23.34
N GLN A 75 21.69 11.14 -24.59
CA GLN A 75 21.00 11.79 -25.71
C GLN A 75 19.48 11.53 -25.68
N ILE A 76 19.03 10.51 -24.95
CA ILE A 76 17.60 10.23 -24.77
C ILE A 76 17.02 11.23 -23.76
N ARG A 77 16.04 12.01 -24.21
CA ARG A 77 15.27 12.91 -23.36
C ARG A 77 14.31 12.11 -22.47
N GLU A 78 14.25 12.46 -21.18
CA GLU A 78 13.23 11.92 -20.28
C GLU A 78 11.82 12.37 -20.67
N LEU A 79 10.87 11.44 -20.61
CA LEU A 79 9.45 11.67 -20.85
C LEU A 79 8.65 11.13 -19.67
N PRO A 80 7.43 11.64 -19.41
CA PRO A 80 6.58 11.11 -18.33
C PRO A 80 6.43 9.59 -18.42
N CYS A 81 6.49 8.90 -17.27
CA CYS A 81 6.41 7.45 -17.21
C CYS A 81 5.07 6.97 -16.61
N PRO A 82 4.70 5.69 -16.79
CA PRO A 82 3.46 5.14 -16.24
C PRO A 82 3.33 5.31 -14.71
N ALA A 83 4.44 5.28 -13.98
CA ALA A 83 4.42 5.46 -12.52
C ALA A 83 3.99 6.87 -12.09
N GLU A 84 4.17 7.89 -12.94
CA GLU A 84 3.78 9.28 -12.68
C GLU A 84 2.41 9.62 -13.27
N THR A 85 2.14 9.11 -14.47
CA THR A 85 0.93 9.45 -15.24
C THR A 85 -0.29 8.61 -14.83
N GLY A 86 -0.08 7.33 -14.49
CA GLY A 86 -1.16 6.40 -14.17
C GLY A 86 -2.10 6.17 -15.35
N GLY A 87 -3.40 6.07 -15.03
CA GLY A 87 -4.47 5.80 -16.00
C GLY A 87 -4.59 4.33 -16.38
N PHE A 88 -4.29 3.42 -15.46
CA PHE A 88 -4.41 1.99 -15.71
C PHE A 88 -4.92 1.23 -14.49
N VAL A 89 -5.54 0.08 -14.78
CA VAL A 89 -5.88 -1.03 -13.92
C VAL A 89 -5.56 -2.31 -14.69
N PHE A 90 -4.75 -3.20 -14.12
CA PHE A 90 -4.53 -4.51 -14.73
C PHE A 90 -4.41 -5.61 -13.67
N ALA A 91 -4.84 -6.81 -14.05
CA ALA A 91 -4.75 -8.01 -13.23
C ALA A 91 -3.75 -8.99 -13.85
N LEU A 92 -2.95 -9.63 -13.02
CA LEU A 92 -1.99 -10.68 -13.43
C LEU A 92 -2.49 -12.08 -13.09
N GLN A 93 -3.82 -12.28 -13.15
CA GLN A 93 -4.44 -13.58 -12.94
C GLN A 93 -4.35 -14.45 -14.20
N PRO A 94 -4.35 -15.79 -14.04
CA PRO A 94 -4.28 -16.53 -12.78
C PRO A 94 -2.85 -16.72 -12.26
N ALA A 95 -1.82 -16.21 -12.94
CA ALA A 95 -0.43 -16.57 -12.64
C ALA A 95 0.11 -15.97 -11.33
N PHE A 96 -0.24 -14.72 -11.03
CA PHE A 96 0.32 -13.98 -9.88
C PHE A 96 -0.73 -13.53 -8.88
N HIS A 97 -2.02 -13.68 -9.20
CA HIS A 97 -3.14 -13.28 -8.34
C HIS A 97 -3.07 -11.85 -7.78
N LYS A 98 -2.49 -10.91 -8.54
CA LYS A 98 -2.38 -9.50 -8.15
C LYS A 98 -3.16 -8.57 -9.07
N VAL A 99 -3.66 -7.48 -8.51
CA VAL A 99 -4.25 -6.35 -9.25
C VAL A 99 -3.45 -5.10 -8.95
N PHE A 100 -3.18 -4.33 -9.99
CA PHE A 100 -2.45 -3.08 -9.94
C PHE A 100 -3.32 -1.97 -10.50
N ALA A 101 -3.27 -0.80 -9.87
CA ALA A 101 -3.97 0.38 -10.37
C ALA A 101 -3.13 1.63 -10.12
N ASN A 102 -3.22 2.62 -11.01
CA ASN A 102 -2.60 3.92 -10.80
C ASN A 102 -3.44 5.06 -11.40
N ALA A 103 -3.63 6.15 -10.65
CA ALA A 103 -4.16 7.42 -11.17
C ALA A 103 -3.25 8.58 -10.76
N GLY A 104 -2.56 9.20 -11.72
CA GLY A 104 -1.68 10.35 -11.52
C GLY A 104 -0.66 10.17 -10.40
N GLY A 105 -0.07 8.98 -10.33
CA GLY A 105 0.94 8.61 -9.35
C GLY A 105 0.41 7.98 -8.07
N MET A 106 -0.90 8.00 -7.81
CA MET A 106 -1.49 7.22 -6.72
C MET A 106 -1.55 5.75 -7.12
N TYR A 107 -0.66 4.93 -6.55
CA TYR A 107 -0.48 3.52 -6.92
C TYR A 107 -1.10 2.57 -5.90
N LEU A 108 -1.76 1.53 -6.40
CA LEU A 108 -2.30 0.42 -5.61
C LEU A 108 -1.70 -0.93 -6.03
N GLU A 109 -1.50 -1.81 -5.05
CA GLU A 109 -1.27 -3.25 -5.26
C GLU A 109 -2.18 -4.06 -4.33
N ILE A 110 -2.98 -4.95 -4.93
CA ILE A 110 -3.96 -5.80 -4.25
C ILE A 110 -3.57 -7.26 -4.47
N GLU A 111 -3.54 -8.02 -3.40
CA GLU A 111 -3.37 -9.47 -3.42
C GLU A 111 -4.74 -10.13 -3.42
N THR A 112 -5.08 -10.82 -4.51
CA THR A 112 -6.41 -11.42 -4.69
C THR A 112 -6.51 -12.85 -4.17
N ARG A 113 -5.35 -13.50 -3.96
CA ARG A 113 -5.27 -14.88 -3.48
C ARG A 113 -3.92 -15.12 -2.80
N ALA A 114 -3.86 -14.82 -1.50
CA ALA A 114 -2.64 -14.81 -0.73
C ALA A 114 -1.73 -16.04 -0.90
N ASP A 115 -0.43 -15.75 -1.00
CA ASP A 115 0.60 -16.63 -0.49
C ASP A 115 0.78 -16.36 1.01
N ALA A 116 0.22 -17.25 1.84
CA ALA A 116 0.24 -17.16 3.29
C ALA A 116 1.66 -17.09 3.89
N SER A 117 2.72 -17.31 3.12
CA SER A 117 4.10 -17.12 3.58
C SER A 117 4.64 -15.71 3.40
N TYR A 118 3.98 -14.86 2.59
CA TYR A 118 4.51 -13.55 2.22
C TYR A 118 3.50 -12.42 2.36
N ASN A 119 2.30 -12.58 1.80
CA ASN A 119 1.35 -11.50 1.64
C ASN A 119 -0.07 -12.00 1.96
N PRO A 120 -0.82 -11.34 2.86
CA PRO A 120 -2.24 -11.65 3.08
C PRO A 120 -3.11 -11.15 1.91
N THR A 121 -4.35 -11.62 1.84
CA THR A 121 -5.31 -11.19 0.80
C THR A 121 -5.87 -9.81 1.15
N GLY A 122 -5.98 -8.92 0.16
CA GLY A 122 -6.52 -7.57 0.32
C GLY A 122 -5.63 -6.51 -0.30
N LEU A 123 -5.89 -5.23 0.01
CA LEU A 123 -5.09 -4.11 -0.47
C LEU A 123 -3.82 -3.97 0.39
N LEU A 124 -2.64 -4.13 -0.24
CA LEU A 124 -1.35 -4.24 0.44
C LEU A 124 -0.44 -3.04 0.25
N ARG A 125 -0.56 -2.34 -0.89
CA ARG A 125 0.23 -1.14 -1.15
C ARG A 125 -0.67 -0.01 -1.56
N VAL A 126 -0.49 1.12 -0.90
CA VAL A 126 -1.00 2.42 -1.32
C VAL A 126 0.20 3.34 -1.37
N HIS A 127 0.65 3.79 -2.54
CA HIS A 127 1.81 4.68 -2.64
C HIS A 127 1.45 5.99 -3.31
N HIS A 128 2.03 7.07 -2.80
CA HIS A 128 1.94 8.40 -3.39
C HIS A 128 3.35 8.97 -3.57
N PRO A 129 3.67 9.60 -4.70
CA PRO A 129 5.05 9.95 -5.09
C PRO A 129 5.75 10.95 -4.16
N GLN A 130 4.99 11.64 -3.31
CA GLN A 130 5.52 12.67 -2.39
C GLN A 130 5.49 12.26 -0.92
N VAL A 131 5.14 11.01 -0.62
CA VAL A 131 5.07 10.51 0.75
C VAL A 131 5.96 9.29 0.86
N ASN A 132 6.61 9.12 2.01
CA ASN A 132 7.40 7.92 2.28
C ASN A 132 6.53 6.66 2.09
N PRO A 133 6.91 5.69 1.23
CA PRO A 133 6.09 4.52 0.94
C PRO A 133 5.86 3.62 2.16
N GLN A 134 6.71 3.67 3.19
CA GLN A 134 6.42 2.92 4.43
C GLN A 134 5.23 3.48 5.18
N LEU A 135 5.08 4.81 5.21
CA LEU A 135 3.99 5.48 5.89
C LEU A 135 2.63 5.12 5.28
N THR A 136 2.57 4.97 3.96
CA THR A 136 1.33 4.73 3.21
C THR A 136 0.98 3.23 3.08
N VAL A 137 1.56 2.38 3.93
CA VAL A 137 1.43 0.90 3.91
C VAL A 137 2.03 0.29 2.64
N SER A 138 3.15 -0.43 2.81
CA SER A 138 3.91 -1.08 1.72
C SER A 138 3.76 -2.60 1.69
N ASP A 139 3.12 -3.18 2.69
CA ASP A 139 2.90 -4.61 2.86
C ASP A 139 1.82 -4.87 3.92
N GLY A 140 1.33 -6.10 3.99
CA GLY A 140 0.46 -6.59 5.05
C GLY A 140 1.17 -7.49 6.05
N ILE A 141 0.40 -8.12 6.94
CA ILE A 141 0.87 -9.12 7.90
C ILE A 141 0.26 -10.47 7.55
N THR A 142 1.11 -11.49 7.50
CA THR A 142 0.69 -12.89 7.48
C THR A 142 1.06 -13.59 8.78
N LEU A 143 0.28 -14.59 9.19
CA LEU A 143 0.49 -15.36 10.43
C LEU A 143 1.73 -16.26 10.41
N LYS A 144 2.18 -16.69 9.23
CA LYS A 144 3.25 -17.69 9.08
C LYS A 144 4.30 -17.21 8.07
N PRO A 145 4.99 -16.09 8.34
CA PRO A 145 5.92 -15.52 7.39
C PRO A 145 7.10 -16.46 7.12
N ALA A 146 7.51 -16.58 5.86
CA ALA A 146 8.77 -17.24 5.48
C ALA A 146 10.01 -16.35 5.69
N TYR A 147 9.78 -15.08 6.02
CA TYR A 147 10.82 -14.13 6.42
C TYR A 147 10.96 -14.07 7.94
N LYS A 148 12.14 -13.71 8.41
CA LYS A 148 12.44 -13.60 9.84
C LYS A 148 11.78 -12.36 10.46
N THR A 149 11.16 -12.54 11.60
CA THR A 149 10.70 -11.46 12.50
C THR A 149 11.23 -11.73 13.91
N GLN A 150 11.13 -10.75 14.82
CA GLN A 150 11.52 -10.94 16.22
C GLN A 150 10.57 -11.89 16.97
N LYS A 151 9.27 -11.84 16.64
CA LYS A 151 8.21 -12.71 17.15
C LYS A 151 7.28 -13.05 15.99
N LEU A 152 6.58 -14.18 16.07
CA LEU A 152 5.55 -14.51 15.09
C LEU A 152 4.37 -13.53 15.19
N PRO A 153 3.82 -13.06 14.07
CA PRO A 153 2.61 -12.26 14.09
C PRO A 153 1.43 -13.06 14.67
N THR A 154 0.54 -12.39 15.41
CA THR A 154 -0.60 -13.06 16.05
C THR A 154 -1.90 -12.94 15.26
N ARG A 155 -1.90 -12.13 14.19
CA ARG A 155 -3.04 -11.92 13.28
C ARG A 155 -2.57 -11.62 11.87
N ALA A 156 -3.42 -11.88 10.88
CA ALA A 156 -3.23 -11.37 9.53
C ALA A 156 -3.86 -9.97 9.38
N LEU A 157 -3.21 -9.07 8.63
CA LEU A 157 -3.70 -7.71 8.41
C LEU A 157 -3.41 -7.22 6.99
N ALA A 158 -4.45 -6.71 6.34
CA ALA A 158 -4.40 -5.97 5.09
C ALA A 158 -5.45 -4.85 5.17
N ILE A 159 -5.42 -3.88 4.26
CA ILE A 159 -6.57 -2.99 4.08
C ILE A 159 -7.69 -3.81 3.44
N GLY A 160 -8.81 -3.94 4.14
CA GLY A 160 -9.95 -4.68 3.64
C GLY A 160 -10.94 -5.10 4.72
N PRO A 161 -11.98 -5.86 4.32
CA PRO A 161 -13.08 -6.16 5.20
C PRO A 161 -12.84 -7.42 6.04
N ALA A 162 -13.57 -7.46 7.15
CA ALA A 162 -13.88 -8.62 7.95
C ALA A 162 -15.39 -8.65 8.20
N TRP A 163 -15.93 -9.81 8.52
CA TRP A 163 -17.36 -9.98 8.80
C TRP A 163 -17.57 -10.79 10.08
N ARG A 164 -18.70 -10.53 10.73
CA ARG A 164 -19.10 -11.24 11.94
C ARG A 164 -20.10 -12.33 11.60
N ASP A 165 -19.79 -13.55 12.04
CA ASP A 165 -20.69 -14.69 11.90
C ASP A 165 -21.80 -14.70 12.97
N ARG A 166 -22.70 -15.69 12.89
CA ARG A 166 -23.82 -15.86 13.83
C ARG A 166 -23.39 -16.20 15.27
N ASN A 167 -22.18 -16.71 15.46
CA ASN A 167 -21.63 -17.01 16.79
C ASN A 167 -20.96 -15.77 17.41
N GLY A 168 -20.80 -14.69 16.64
CA GLY A 168 -20.15 -13.46 17.07
C GLY A 168 -18.67 -13.39 16.74
N ASP A 169 -18.12 -14.40 16.05
CA ASP A 169 -16.71 -14.45 15.69
C ASP A 169 -16.43 -13.60 14.44
N TRP A 170 -15.26 -12.95 14.41
CA TRP A 170 -14.82 -12.13 13.29
C TRP A 170 -13.89 -12.91 12.36
N HIS A 171 -14.17 -12.84 11.07
CA HIS A 171 -13.38 -13.48 10.01
C HIS A 171 -12.88 -12.41 9.05
N SER A 172 -11.57 -12.32 8.84
CA SER A 172 -10.97 -11.31 7.97
C SER A 172 -10.67 -11.85 6.58
N LEU A 173 -10.86 -11.04 5.53
CA LEU A 173 -10.40 -11.39 4.19
C LEU A 173 -8.89 -11.71 4.18
N ALA A 174 -8.10 -11.00 5.00
CA ALA A 174 -6.66 -11.18 5.13
C ALA A 174 -6.23 -12.57 5.62
N GLU A 175 -7.13 -13.32 6.27
CA GLU A 175 -6.86 -14.65 6.83
C GLU A 175 -7.09 -15.78 5.80
N HIS A 176 -7.66 -15.46 4.65
CA HIS A 176 -8.00 -16.44 3.62
C HIS A 176 -6.89 -16.51 2.57
N ASP A 177 -6.43 -17.72 2.28
CA ASP A 177 -5.32 -18.00 1.37
C ASP A 177 -5.78 -18.79 0.12
N ARG A 178 -4.82 -19.15 -0.72
CA ARG A 178 -5.04 -19.94 -1.95
C ARG A 178 -5.76 -21.28 -1.78
N LYS A 179 -5.86 -21.82 -0.56
CA LYS A 179 -6.62 -23.06 -0.27
C LYS A 179 -8.12 -22.80 -0.18
N VAL A 180 -8.51 -21.58 0.20
CA VAL A 180 -9.91 -21.21 0.38
C VAL A 180 -10.41 -20.33 -0.76
N LEU A 181 -9.57 -19.41 -1.22
CA LEU A 181 -9.87 -18.49 -2.31
C LEU A 181 -9.68 -19.16 -3.67
N ARG A 182 -10.60 -18.85 -4.57
CA ARG A 182 -10.53 -19.12 -6.01
C ARG A 182 -10.07 -17.84 -6.72
N ASP A 183 -9.98 -17.88 -8.04
CA ASP A 183 -9.64 -16.68 -8.81
C ASP A 183 -10.71 -15.60 -8.62
N ALA A 184 -10.25 -14.37 -8.38
CA ALA A 184 -11.13 -13.23 -8.16
C ALA A 184 -11.54 -12.61 -9.50
N ASP A 185 -12.76 -12.10 -9.62
CA ASP A 185 -13.19 -11.38 -10.82
C ASP A 185 -12.78 -9.91 -10.72
N VAL A 186 -12.09 -9.39 -11.74
CA VAL A 186 -11.67 -7.99 -11.79
C VAL A 186 -12.42 -7.29 -12.92
N LYS A 187 -13.18 -6.27 -12.56
CA LYS A 187 -13.96 -5.47 -13.52
C LYS A 187 -13.46 -4.02 -13.52
N VAL A 188 -12.85 -3.62 -14.62
CA VAL A 188 -12.49 -2.21 -14.87
C VAL A 188 -13.76 -1.44 -15.27
N LEU A 189 -14.04 -0.34 -14.57
CA LEU A 189 -15.22 0.50 -14.78
C LEU A 189 -14.87 1.80 -15.52
N GLY A 190 -13.65 2.30 -15.37
CA GLY A 190 -13.16 3.46 -16.11
C GLY A 190 -11.68 3.72 -15.83
N GLU A 191 -10.96 4.19 -16.85
CA GLU A 191 -9.52 4.48 -16.76
C GLU A 191 -9.19 5.80 -17.46
N ASN A 192 -8.59 6.71 -16.70
CA ASN A 192 -7.88 7.87 -17.22
C ASN A 192 -6.84 8.32 -16.19
N THR A 193 -5.95 9.23 -16.59
CA THR A 193 -4.83 9.68 -15.75
C THR A 193 -5.26 10.32 -14.44
N ASP A 194 -6.44 10.94 -14.37
CA ASP A 194 -6.93 11.63 -13.17
C ASP A 194 -7.84 10.76 -12.30
N ARG A 195 -8.32 9.63 -12.83
CA ARG A 195 -9.25 8.74 -12.15
C ARG A 195 -9.25 7.35 -12.75
N VAL A 196 -9.11 6.33 -11.90
CA VAL A 196 -9.44 4.95 -12.28
C VAL A 196 -10.49 4.37 -11.33
N GLU A 197 -11.39 3.57 -11.88
CA GLU A 197 -12.47 2.91 -11.16
C GLU A 197 -12.51 1.42 -11.53
N PHE A 198 -12.57 0.56 -10.53
CA PHE A 198 -12.62 -0.89 -10.74
C PHE A 198 -13.23 -1.61 -9.55
N GLU A 199 -13.61 -2.86 -9.77
CA GLU A 199 -14.15 -3.77 -8.76
C GLU A 199 -13.33 -5.05 -8.73
N VAL A 200 -13.07 -5.55 -7.52
CA VAL A 200 -12.49 -6.87 -7.27
C VAL A 200 -13.51 -7.69 -6.50
N LYS A 201 -13.95 -8.81 -7.08
CA LYS A 201 -14.83 -9.77 -6.42
C LYS A 201 -14.06 -11.03 -6.08
N TYR A 202 -13.88 -11.29 -4.79
CA TYR A 202 -13.25 -12.48 -4.26
C TYR A 202 -14.28 -13.61 -4.16
N ASN A 203 -13.92 -14.76 -4.72
CA ASN A 203 -14.72 -15.97 -4.71
C ASN A 203 -13.98 -17.03 -3.88
N GLY A 204 -14.71 -17.85 -3.12
CA GLY A 204 -14.08 -18.87 -2.29
C GLY A 204 -15.04 -19.49 -1.28
N GLU A 205 -14.51 -20.44 -0.51
CA GLU A 205 -15.24 -21.11 0.57
C GLU A 205 -14.97 -20.40 1.89
N PHE A 206 -15.43 -19.14 1.98
CA PHE A 206 -15.18 -18.30 3.14
C PHE A 206 -15.76 -18.89 4.42
N ARG A 207 -15.07 -18.64 5.54
CA ARG A 207 -15.60 -18.95 6.88
C ARG A 207 -16.67 -17.93 7.27
N GLY A 208 -17.49 -18.26 8.26
CA GLY A 208 -18.37 -17.29 8.91
C GLY A 208 -19.54 -16.78 8.07
N GLY A 209 -20.05 -17.58 7.12
CA GLY A 209 -21.29 -17.30 6.39
C GLY A 209 -21.17 -16.38 5.17
N ALA A 210 -19.99 -15.82 4.89
CA ALA A 210 -19.74 -15.07 3.67
C ALA A 210 -19.75 -16.00 2.44
N MET A 211 -20.38 -15.55 1.36
CA MET A 211 -20.42 -16.23 0.07
C MET A 211 -19.49 -15.57 -0.95
N SER A 212 -19.43 -14.23 -0.94
CA SER A 212 -18.49 -13.47 -1.75
C SER A 212 -18.12 -12.17 -1.06
N VAL A 213 -16.93 -11.68 -1.37
CA VAL A 213 -16.45 -10.37 -0.91
C VAL A 213 -16.21 -9.51 -2.14
N ARG A 214 -16.69 -8.28 -2.12
CA ARG A 214 -16.56 -7.37 -3.24
C ARG A 214 -16.00 -6.05 -2.75
N GLN A 215 -14.94 -5.57 -3.41
CA GLN A 215 -14.33 -4.29 -3.12
C GLN A 215 -14.40 -3.41 -4.37
N LYS A 216 -15.06 -2.27 -4.28
CA LYS A 216 -15.09 -1.25 -5.34
C LYS A 216 -14.10 -0.14 -5.00
N PHE A 217 -13.24 0.21 -5.95
CA PHE A 217 -12.22 1.23 -5.81
C PHE A 217 -12.51 2.41 -6.74
N THR A 218 -12.38 3.62 -6.20
CA THR A 218 -12.20 4.85 -6.98
C THR A 218 -10.88 5.49 -6.57
N VAL A 219 -9.93 5.55 -7.49
CA VAL A 219 -8.58 6.08 -7.24
C VAL A 219 -8.44 7.40 -7.98
N THR A 220 -7.92 8.41 -7.29
CA THR A 220 -7.54 9.70 -7.85
C THR A 220 -6.13 10.04 -7.39
N PRO A 221 -5.46 11.06 -7.97
CA PRO A 221 -4.16 11.51 -7.50
C PRO A 221 -4.11 11.98 -6.04
N LYS A 222 -5.28 12.18 -5.39
CA LYS A 222 -5.37 12.74 -4.02
C LYS A 222 -5.87 11.75 -2.98
N GLN A 223 -6.69 10.78 -3.39
CA GLN A 223 -7.35 9.86 -2.47
C GLN A 223 -7.78 8.58 -3.18
N ILE A 224 -7.98 7.55 -2.39
CA ILE A 224 -8.70 6.34 -2.78
C ILE A 224 -9.99 6.27 -1.96
N GLU A 225 -11.09 5.98 -2.61
CA GLU A 225 -12.33 5.55 -1.97
C GLU A 225 -12.50 4.05 -2.19
N VAL A 226 -12.78 3.32 -1.12
CA VAL A 226 -13.02 1.88 -1.16
C VAL A 226 -14.38 1.61 -0.54
N THR A 227 -15.21 0.85 -1.24
CA THR A 227 -16.45 0.29 -0.71
C THR A 227 -16.32 -1.22 -0.66
N ASP A 228 -16.35 -1.77 0.54
CA ASP A 228 -16.39 -3.21 0.77
C ASP A 228 -17.85 -3.65 0.92
N VAL A 229 -18.20 -4.78 0.32
CA VAL A 229 -19.50 -5.44 0.43
C VAL A 229 -19.30 -6.94 0.66
N ILE A 230 -20.03 -7.50 1.62
CA ILE A 230 -20.02 -8.92 1.93
C ILE A 230 -21.38 -9.52 1.55
N GLU A 231 -21.38 -10.45 0.60
CA GLU A 231 -22.56 -11.26 0.30
C GLU A 231 -22.57 -12.51 1.16
N GLY A 232 -23.75 -13.03 1.47
CA GLY A 232 -23.93 -14.16 2.36
C GLY A 232 -24.63 -13.77 3.66
N ASP A 233 -24.57 -14.65 4.63
CA ASP A 233 -25.29 -14.52 5.89
C ASP A 233 -24.36 -14.05 7.01
N VAL A 234 -24.22 -12.72 7.09
CA VAL A 234 -23.35 -12.01 8.04
C VAL A 234 -24.12 -10.87 8.70
N GLU A 235 -23.82 -10.62 9.97
CA GLU A 235 -24.57 -9.64 10.78
C GLU A 235 -23.97 -8.23 10.71
N ALA A 236 -22.64 -8.16 10.60
CA ALA A 236 -21.88 -6.93 10.63
C ALA A 236 -20.63 -7.06 9.77
N ILE A 237 -20.15 -5.90 9.32
CA ILE A 237 -18.91 -5.75 8.57
C ILE A 237 -17.97 -4.82 9.35
N ARG A 238 -16.68 -5.15 9.30
CA ARG A 238 -15.59 -4.36 9.85
C ARG A 238 -14.60 -4.06 8.72
N SER A 239 -14.04 -2.86 8.67
CA SER A 239 -12.88 -2.56 7.82
C SER A 239 -11.64 -2.48 8.70
N TYR A 240 -10.56 -3.17 8.34
CA TYR A 240 -9.24 -3.01 8.96
C TYR A 240 -8.39 -2.04 8.16
N LEU A 241 -7.75 -1.11 8.86
CA LEU A 241 -6.98 -0.02 8.32
C LEU A 241 -5.60 -0.01 8.99
N PRO A 242 -4.62 -0.77 8.46
CA PRO A 242 -3.27 -0.80 8.98
C PRO A 242 -2.63 0.59 9.05
N LEU A 243 -1.96 0.85 10.17
CA LEU A 243 -1.28 2.10 10.48
C LEU A 243 0.19 1.77 10.70
N PHE A 244 1.07 2.32 9.84
CA PHE A 244 2.50 2.09 9.94
C PHE A 244 3.02 2.62 11.28
N LEU A 245 3.61 1.74 12.10
CA LEU A 245 4.05 2.08 13.45
C LEU A 245 5.55 2.39 13.49
N SER A 246 6.37 1.50 12.93
CA SER A 246 7.83 1.64 12.95
C SER A 246 8.53 0.81 11.86
N ASP A 247 9.68 1.28 11.38
CA ASP A 247 10.63 0.51 10.54
C ASP A 247 11.83 -0.05 11.32
N GLY A 248 11.81 0.06 12.65
CA GLY A 248 12.94 -0.28 13.52
C GLY A 248 13.86 0.88 13.87
N GLN A 249 13.72 2.04 13.22
CA GLN A 249 14.45 3.26 13.57
C GLN A 249 13.54 4.49 13.69
N ASN A 250 12.61 4.66 12.76
CA ASN A 250 11.63 5.73 12.77
C ASN A 250 10.29 5.18 13.26
N GLU A 251 9.56 6.03 13.98
CA GLU A 251 8.21 5.75 14.47
C GLU A 251 7.24 6.79 13.94
N THR A 252 5.95 6.46 13.98
CA THR A 252 4.87 7.41 13.70
C THR A 252 4.05 7.70 14.95
N THR A 253 3.42 8.87 14.95
CA THR A 253 2.34 9.17 15.90
C THR A 253 1.02 8.68 15.31
N ILE A 254 0.31 7.86 16.06
CA ILE A 254 -1.01 7.33 15.69
C ILE A 254 -2.10 8.03 16.47
N GLU A 255 -3.04 8.62 15.74
CA GLU A 255 -4.21 9.32 16.28
C GLU A 255 -5.48 8.72 15.69
N VAL A 256 -6.49 8.50 16.54
CA VAL A 256 -7.82 8.05 16.13
C VAL A 256 -8.85 8.96 16.79
N THR A 257 -9.71 9.60 16.00
CA THR A 257 -10.71 10.55 16.48
C THR A 257 -11.97 10.47 15.63
N GLY A 258 -13.10 10.17 16.26
CA GLY A 258 -14.38 10.03 15.56
C GLY A 258 -14.30 8.95 14.49
N ASN A 259 -14.47 9.33 13.22
CA ASN A 259 -14.40 8.45 12.06
C ASN A 259 -13.08 8.56 11.27
N GLN A 260 -12.05 9.15 11.87
CA GLN A 260 -10.74 9.36 11.23
C GLN A 260 -9.61 8.72 12.05
N ALA A 261 -8.65 8.12 11.34
CA ALA A 261 -7.40 7.63 11.91
C ALA A 261 -6.22 8.13 11.06
N SER A 262 -5.07 8.37 11.67
CA SER A 262 -3.87 8.75 10.95
C SER A 262 -2.60 8.23 11.61
N ALA A 263 -1.63 7.85 10.77
CA ALA A 263 -0.23 7.69 11.15
C ALA A 263 0.55 8.88 10.56
N THR A 264 1.31 9.59 11.39
CA THR A 264 2.08 10.78 10.99
C THR A 264 3.55 10.59 11.33
N ASP A 265 4.45 10.85 10.38
CA ASP A 265 5.89 10.77 10.61
C ASP A 265 6.46 12.04 11.23
N LYS A 266 7.74 12.02 11.62
CA LYS A 266 8.43 13.18 12.21
C LYS A 266 8.53 14.41 11.29
N ASN A 267 8.33 14.25 9.98
CA ASN A 267 8.34 15.34 9.01
C ASN A 267 6.95 15.94 8.80
N GLY A 268 5.91 15.37 9.43
CA GLY A 268 4.51 15.78 9.31
C GLY A 268 3.79 15.21 8.09
N ASP A 269 4.44 14.31 7.34
CA ASP A 269 3.77 13.51 6.33
C ASP A 269 2.83 12.54 7.04
N ALA A 270 1.68 12.22 6.43
CA ALA A 270 0.65 11.40 7.06
C ALA A 270 -0.04 10.45 6.07
N GLN A 271 -0.41 9.27 6.55
CA GLN A 271 -1.44 8.44 5.95
C GLN A 271 -2.71 8.59 6.79
N THR A 272 -3.80 9.05 6.17
CA THR A 272 -5.09 9.21 6.84
C THR A 272 -6.10 8.23 6.28
N TYR A 273 -6.95 7.72 7.17
CA TYR A 273 -8.16 7.00 6.84
C TYR A 273 -9.37 7.73 7.37
N LYS A 274 -10.46 7.74 6.60
CA LYS A 274 -11.75 8.29 7.04
C LYS A 274 -12.88 7.36 6.64
N VAL A 275 -13.67 6.90 7.59
CA VAL A 275 -14.82 6.02 7.31
C VAL A 275 -16.07 6.87 7.06
N LEU A 276 -16.80 6.52 6.01
CA LEU A 276 -18.02 7.21 5.60
C LEU A 276 -19.25 6.49 6.16
N GLY A 277 -20.24 7.25 6.60
CA GLY A 277 -21.48 6.74 7.19
C GLY A 277 -21.87 7.51 8.45
N ALA A 278 -23.18 7.51 8.74
CA ALA A 278 -23.67 8.14 9.96
C ALA A 278 -23.26 7.31 11.19
N ASN A 279 -22.78 7.98 12.23
CA ASN A 279 -22.44 7.39 13.53
C ASN A 279 -21.37 6.29 13.52
N VAL A 280 -20.61 6.13 12.44
CA VAL A 280 -19.48 5.20 12.40
C VAL A 280 -18.29 5.82 13.13
N LYS A 281 -17.66 5.05 14.01
CA LYS A 281 -16.44 5.45 14.71
C LYS A 281 -15.32 4.49 14.36
N LEU A 282 -14.10 5.01 14.34
CA LEU A 282 -12.88 4.23 14.30
C LEU A 282 -12.41 3.95 15.72
N GLU A 283 -11.98 2.73 15.93
CA GLU A 283 -11.32 2.26 17.14
C GLU A 283 -9.90 1.83 16.79
N ARG A 284 -8.97 2.03 17.72
CA ARG A 284 -7.57 1.63 17.57
C ARG A 284 -7.39 0.24 18.19
N LEU A 285 -6.72 -0.67 17.48
CA LEU A 285 -6.35 -1.97 18.07
C LEU A 285 -5.29 -1.81 19.17
N GLY A 286 -4.37 -0.86 19.03
CA GLY A 286 -3.33 -0.60 20.03
C GLY A 286 -2.27 -1.69 20.07
N ILE A 287 -1.97 -2.28 18.90
CA ILE A 287 -1.06 -3.42 18.77
C ILE A 287 0.26 -3.01 18.13
N SER A 288 1.25 -3.88 18.26
CA SER A 288 2.51 -3.82 17.53
C SER A 288 2.78 -5.20 16.94
N GLU A 289 2.21 -5.41 15.76
CA GLU A 289 2.34 -6.66 15.00
C GLU A 289 3.54 -6.57 14.05
N PRO A 290 4.47 -7.53 14.12
CA PRO A 290 5.63 -7.52 13.25
C PRO A 290 5.24 -7.89 11.82
N PHE A 291 5.88 -7.25 10.86
CA PHE A 291 5.77 -7.55 9.45
C PHE A 291 7.11 -7.36 8.76
N ARG A 292 7.23 -7.69 7.47
CA ARG A 292 8.51 -7.66 6.76
C ARG A 292 9.25 -6.32 6.90
N ASN A 293 8.52 -5.20 6.90
CA ASN A 293 9.13 -3.87 6.94
C ASN A 293 9.13 -3.21 8.33
N GLY A 294 8.79 -3.93 9.41
CA GLY A 294 8.85 -3.43 10.78
C GLY A 294 7.62 -3.79 11.60
N ALA A 295 6.89 -2.80 12.11
CA ALA A 295 5.65 -3.02 12.87
C ALA A 295 4.46 -2.23 12.32
N LEU A 296 3.27 -2.83 12.40
CA LEU A 296 1.99 -2.18 12.14
C LEU A 296 1.12 -2.20 13.40
N ASP A 297 0.40 -1.11 13.61
CA ASP A 297 -0.85 -1.08 14.37
C ASP A 297 -2.03 -1.13 13.37
N ALA A 298 -3.27 -1.07 13.83
CA ALA A 298 -4.39 -0.80 12.95
C ALA A 298 -5.51 -0.04 13.65
N ALA A 299 -6.32 0.65 12.85
CA ALA A 299 -7.65 1.06 13.25
C ALA A 299 -8.69 0.16 12.58
N TYR A 300 -9.89 0.12 13.14
CA TYR A 300 -11.03 -0.52 12.51
C TYR A 300 -12.32 0.25 12.76
N ALA A 301 -13.25 0.13 11.83
CA ALA A 301 -14.62 0.61 12.00
C ALA A 301 -15.59 -0.52 11.73
N GLU A 302 -16.71 -0.49 12.43
CA GLU A 302 -17.78 -1.47 12.31
C GLU A 302 -19.09 -0.80 11.91
N THR A 303 -19.87 -1.52 11.13
CA THR A 303 -21.24 -1.14 10.81
C THR A 303 -22.14 -2.37 10.84
N ARG A 304 -23.37 -2.19 11.32
CA ARG A 304 -24.42 -3.20 11.12
C ARG A 304 -24.73 -3.30 9.62
N GLY A 305 -24.94 -4.52 9.14
CA GLY A 305 -25.16 -4.79 7.73
C GLY A 305 -23.90 -5.25 7.01
N LYS A 306 -23.91 -5.09 5.69
CA LYS A 306 -23.03 -5.83 4.77
C LYS A 306 -22.13 -4.95 3.92
N SER A 307 -22.07 -3.65 4.18
CA SER A 307 -21.26 -2.71 3.42
C SER A 307 -20.63 -1.64 4.30
N ILE A 308 -19.38 -1.28 3.99
CA ILE A 308 -18.68 -0.16 4.60
C ILE A 308 -17.88 0.58 3.53
N THR A 309 -17.79 1.91 3.64
CA THR A 309 -17.01 2.75 2.71
C THR A 309 -16.02 3.61 3.47
N TYR A 310 -14.81 3.75 2.95
CA TYR A 310 -13.76 4.54 3.57
C TYR A 310 -12.84 5.20 2.53
N LEU A 311 -12.20 6.28 2.97
CA LEU A 311 -11.22 7.04 2.21
C LEU A 311 -9.82 6.76 2.75
N ILE A 312 -8.86 6.69 1.83
CA ILE A 312 -7.42 6.57 2.09
C ILE A 312 -6.74 7.79 1.48
N GLN A 313 -6.02 8.55 2.30
CA GLN A 313 -5.45 9.85 1.92
C GLN A 313 -4.01 10.01 2.43
N PRO A 314 -3.01 9.74 1.56
CA PRO A 314 -1.64 10.18 1.78
C PRO A 314 -1.54 11.71 1.73
N ARG A 315 -0.80 12.32 2.65
CA ARG A 315 -0.56 13.77 2.70
C ARG A 315 0.91 14.04 2.98
N SER A 316 1.50 14.92 2.17
CA SER A 316 2.84 15.47 2.47
C SER A 316 2.75 16.85 3.15
N ALA A 317 3.56 17.07 4.19
CA ALA A 317 3.68 18.36 4.88
C ALA A 317 4.28 19.46 4.00
N ALA A 318 5.16 19.10 3.06
CA ALA A 318 5.78 20.07 2.14
C ALA A 318 4.72 20.78 1.26
N ARG A 319 3.62 20.09 0.91
CA ARG A 319 2.50 20.66 0.14
C ARG A 319 1.61 21.59 0.98
N SER A 320 1.39 21.34 2.27
CA SER A 320 0.57 22.22 3.12
C SER A 320 1.22 23.58 3.31
N ASN A 321 2.54 23.62 3.48
CA ASN A 321 3.29 24.87 3.66
C ASN A 321 3.29 25.76 2.40
N ASN A 322 3.41 25.17 1.21
CA ASN A 322 3.30 25.91 -0.05
C ASN A 322 1.89 26.45 -0.31
N ARG A 323 0.85 25.74 0.12
CA ARG A 323 -0.55 26.18 0.02
C ARG A 323 -0.89 27.31 1.00
N LEU A 324 -0.27 27.31 2.19
CA LEU A 324 -0.40 28.39 3.16
C LEU A 324 0.30 29.67 2.66
N LYS A 325 1.53 29.54 2.15
CA LYS A 325 2.28 30.67 1.56
C LYS A 325 1.54 31.32 0.38
N SER A 326 1.00 30.52 -0.55
CA SER A 326 0.22 31.03 -1.68
C SER A 326 -1.08 31.72 -1.27
N LYS A 327 -1.78 31.22 -0.24
CA LYS A 327 -2.95 31.91 0.34
C LYS A 327 -2.59 33.24 1.00
N ILE A 328 -1.46 33.31 1.70
CA ILE A 328 -0.97 34.55 2.33
C ILE A 328 -0.61 35.59 1.26
N ILE A 329 0.06 35.17 0.18
CA ILE A 329 0.39 36.05 -0.95
C ILE A 329 -0.89 36.56 -1.64
N ALA A 330 -1.86 35.68 -1.91
CA ALA A 330 -3.14 36.07 -2.50
C ALA A 330 -3.98 36.99 -1.59
N ALA A 331 -3.87 36.84 -0.27
CA ALA A 331 -4.54 37.71 0.70
C ALA A 331 -3.87 39.10 0.82
N LYS A 332 -2.54 39.19 0.60
CA LYS A 332 -1.83 40.47 0.52
C LYS A 332 -2.17 41.24 -0.76
N LEU A 333 -2.26 40.54 -1.89
CA LEU A 333 -2.62 41.14 -3.19
C LEU A 333 -4.09 41.58 -3.32
N LYS A 334 -4.95 41.22 -2.36
CA LYS A 334 -6.35 41.70 -2.28
C LYS A 334 -6.54 42.90 -1.34
N LYS A 335 -5.46 43.38 -0.72
CA LYS A 335 -5.46 44.53 0.20
C LYS A 335 -4.73 45.76 -0.38
N GLU A 336 -4.32 45.68 -1.66
CA GLU A 336 -3.83 46.78 -2.49
C GLU A 336 -4.87 47.06 -3.58
#